data_AF-A0A3B9JBJ8-F1
#
_entry.id   AF-A0A3B9JBJ8-F1
#
_cell.length_a   1.000
_cell.length_b   1.000
_cell.length_c   1.000
_cell.angle_alpha   90.00
_cell.angle_beta   90.00
_cell.angle_gamma   90.00
#
_symmetry.space_group_name_H-M   'P 1'
#
loop_
_entity.id
_entity.type
_entity.pdbx_description
1 polymer ?
#
loop_
_entity_poly.entity_id
_entity_poly.type
_entity_poly.pdbx_seq_one_letter_code
_entity_poly.pdbx_strand_id
1 'polypeptide(L)'
;MTNLKSILDAARAADDEVKRILAEMDESFALDTEDGTAHALDLRPSLDEAKKKAGELNQLYASMRDASSVTENAAALFVPPADPAEETSAGNGPKTMNRAAFASLDPNAKMQFMQAGGRLED
;
A
#
# COMPACT_ATOMS: atom_id res chain seq x y z
N MET A 1 -0.39 -1.38 -17.34
CA MET A 1 -0.31 -0.77 -16.00
C MET A 1 1.13 -0.40 -15.75
N THR A 2 1.38 0.87 -15.44
CA THR A 2 2.71 1.37 -15.12
C THR A 2 3.20 0.69 -13.84
N ASN A 3 4.44 0.19 -13.82
CA ASN A 3 4.96 -0.59 -12.69
C ASN A 3 5.37 0.33 -11.53
N LEU A 4 4.39 1.01 -10.92
CA LEU A 4 4.57 1.98 -9.84
C LEU A 4 5.35 1.39 -8.65
N LYS A 5 5.19 0.09 -8.40
CA LYS A 5 5.92 -0.64 -7.36
C LYS A 5 7.43 -0.59 -7.60
N SER A 6 7.90 -0.85 -8.83
CA SER A 6 9.32 -0.81 -9.14
C SER A 6 9.95 0.58 -8.92
N ILE A 7 9.18 1.64 -9.15
CA ILE A 7 9.65 3.02 -8.99
C ILE A 7 9.65 3.42 -7.52
N LEU A 8 8.64 2.98 -6.76
CA LEU A 8 8.62 3.12 -5.31
C LEU A 8 9.78 2.38 -4.65
N ASP A 9 10.08 1.16 -5.07
CA ASP A 9 11.20 0.37 -4.56
C ASP A 9 12.54 1.05 -4.88
N ALA A 10 12.69 1.63 -6.08
CA ALA A 10 13.87 2.41 -6.43
C ALA A 10 14.02 3.71 -5.62
N ALA A 11 12.91 4.42 -5.36
CA ALA A 11 12.92 5.62 -4.53
C ALA A 11 13.32 5.31 -3.08
N ARG A 12 12.77 4.23 -2.51
CA ARG A 12 13.16 3.74 -1.17
C ARG A 12 14.64 3.36 -1.09
N ALA A 13 15.14 2.63 -2.08
CA ALA A 13 16.55 2.27 -2.13
C ALA A 13 17.47 3.50 -2.21
N ALA A 14 17.06 4.55 -2.93
CA ALA A 14 17.82 5.80 -2.98
C ALA A 14 17.77 6.57 -1.64
N ASP A 15 16.63 6.59 -0.95
CA ASP A 15 16.51 7.19 0.39
C ASP A 15 17.35 6.44 1.43
N ASP A 16 17.42 5.11 1.34
CA ASP A 16 18.23 4.29 2.25
C ASP A 16 19.73 4.50 2.01
N GLU A 17 20.15 4.77 0.77
CA GLU A 17 21.53 5.14 0.47
C GLU A 17 21.91 6.51 1.07
N VAL A 18 21.01 7.49 1.03
CA VAL A 18 21.22 8.79 1.70
C VAL A 18 21.41 8.59 3.20
N LYS A 19 20.59 7.74 3.84
CA LYS A 19 20.72 7.43 5.27
C LYS A 19 22.04 6.72 5.58
N ARG A 20 22.48 5.81 4.71
CA ARG A 20 23.75 5.10 4.86
C ARG A 20 24.93 6.08 4.86
N ILE A 21 24.99 6.98 3.88
CA ILE A 21 26.06 7.98 3.79
C ILE A 21 26.00 8.94 4.97
N LEU A 22 24.80 9.35 5.39
CA LEU A 22 24.63 10.20 6.57
C LEU A 22 25.14 9.51 7.85
N ALA A 23 24.80 8.24 8.06
CA ALA A 23 25.30 7.48 9.20
C ALA A 23 26.83 7.35 9.18
N GLU A 24 27.42 7.11 8.01
CA GLU A 24 28.88 7.03 7.84
C GLU A 24 29.56 8.39 8.13
N MET A 25 28.94 9.50 7.74
CA MET A 25 29.39 10.85 8.09
C MET A 25 29.29 11.11 9.60
N ASP A 26 28.17 10.75 10.22
CA ASP A 26 27.94 10.92 11.66
C ASP A 26 28.94 10.08 12.48
N GLU A 27 29.20 8.84 12.08
CA GLU A 27 30.23 7.98 12.68
C GLU A 27 31.62 8.59 12.55
N SER A 28 31.96 9.13 11.37
CA SER A 28 33.24 9.79 11.12
C SER A 28 33.42 11.04 11.99
N PHE A 29 32.35 11.83 12.17
CA PHE A 29 32.35 13.00 13.06
C PHE A 29 32.41 12.60 14.54
N ALA A 30 31.76 11.51 14.93
CA ALA A 30 31.74 11.04 16.33
C ALA A 30 33.12 10.62 16.86
N LEU A 31 34.10 10.37 15.96
CA LEU A 31 35.48 10.07 16.33
C LEU A 31 36.24 11.31 16.87
N ASP A 32 35.74 12.53 16.64
CA ASP A 32 36.33 13.81 17.11
C ASP A 32 37.83 13.95 16.78
N THR A 33 38.25 13.40 15.63
CA THR A 33 39.62 13.49 15.11
C THR A 33 39.67 14.37 13.86
N GLU A 34 40.84 14.94 13.56
CA GLU A 34 41.07 15.67 12.29
C GLU A 34 40.84 14.76 11.08
N ASP A 35 41.28 13.51 11.15
CA ASP A 35 41.09 12.51 10.10
C ASP A 35 39.60 12.15 9.90
N GLY A 36 38.83 12.03 10.99
CA GLY A 36 37.38 11.77 10.94
C GLY A 36 36.60 12.94 10.34
N THR A 37 37.01 14.16 10.67
CA THR A 37 36.44 15.38 10.08
C THR A 37 36.75 15.49 8.58
N ALA A 38 37.99 15.20 8.18
CA ALA A 38 38.37 15.17 6.76
C ALA A 38 37.57 14.12 5.98
N HIS A 39 37.44 12.91 6.53
CA HIS A 39 36.66 11.84 5.91
C HIS A 39 35.18 12.21 5.75
N ALA A 40 34.58 12.85 6.76
CA ALA A 40 33.19 13.30 6.66
C ALA A 40 33.01 14.40 5.60
N LEU A 41 33.99 15.28 5.43
CA LEU A 41 33.99 16.29 4.36
C LEU A 41 34.13 15.66 2.97
N ASP A 42 34.91 14.59 2.84
CA ASP A 42 35.08 13.84 1.59
C ASP A 42 33.81 13.08 1.17
N LEU A 43 32.95 12.70 2.13
CA LEU A 43 31.65 12.06 1.87
C LEU A 43 30.57 13.04 1.39
N ARG A 44 30.79 14.35 1.53
CA ARG A 44 29.79 15.38 1.22
C ARG A 44 29.33 15.40 -0.24
N PRO A 45 30.21 15.30 -1.26
CA PRO A 45 29.78 15.20 -2.65
C PRO A 45 28.90 13.98 -2.91
N SER A 46 29.25 12.83 -2.33
CA SER A 46 28.47 11.59 -2.43
C SER A 46 27.08 11.74 -1.79
N LEU A 47 26.99 12.43 -0.66
CA LEU A 47 25.71 12.75 -0.02
C LEU A 47 24.84 13.64 -0.91
N ASP A 48 25.41 14.69 -1.51
CA ASP A 48 24.69 15.61 -2.39
C ASP A 48 24.16 14.89 -3.65
N GLU A 49 24.95 14.02 -4.26
CA GLU A 49 24.52 13.18 -5.39
C GLU A 49 23.41 12.21 -5.01
N ALA A 50 23.54 11.52 -3.87
CA ALA A 50 22.53 10.60 -3.37
C ALA A 50 21.20 11.32 -3.09
N LYS A 51 21.25 12.51 -2.46
CA LYS A 51 20.06 13.33 -2.19
C LYS A 51 19.37 13.79 -3.48
N LYS A 52 20.15 14.18 -4.49
CA LYS A 52 19.60 14.55 -5.80
C LYS A 52 18.87 13.38 -6.45
N LYS A 53 19.51 12.21 -6.50
CA LYS A 53 18.92 10.99 -7.07
C LYS A 53 17.65 10.54 -6.33
N ALA A 54 17.67 10.58 -5.00
CA ALA A 54 16.52 10.28 -4.17
C ALA A 54 15.36 11.25 -4.44
N GLY A 55 15.65 12.55 -4.58
CA GLY A 55 14.66 13.56 -4.94
C GLY A 55 14.03 13.32 -6.31
N GLU A 56 14.84 13.02 -7.34
CA GLU A 56 14.36 12.73 -8.70
C GLU A 56 13.44 11.50 -8.74
N LEU A 57 13.81 10.42 -8.06
CA LEU A 57 13.01 9.18 -8.01
C LEU A 57 11.71 9.36 -7.23
N ASN A 58 11.74 10.10 -6.12
CA ASN A 58 10.54 10.43 -5.36
C ASN A 58 9.59 11.31 -6.17
N GLN A 59 10.10 12.31 -6.88
CA GLN A 59 9.30 13.16 -7.75
C GLN A 59 8.70 12.38 -8.93
N LEU A 60 9.47 11.46 -9.51
CA LEU A 60 8.99 10.57 -10.57
C LEU A 60 7.85 9.67 -10.07
N TYR A 61 8.02 9.04 -8.91
CA TYR A 61 6.98 8.23 -8.29
C TYR A 61 5.70 9.04 -8.05
N ALA A 62 5.82 10.22 -7.45
CA ALA A 62 4.67 11.10 -7.17
C ALA A 62 3.94 11.47 -8.47
N SER A 63 4.67 11.91 -9.48
CA SER A 63 4.10 12.31 -10.78
C SER A 63 3.35 11.15 -11.46
N MET A 64 3.90 9.93 -11.38
CA MET A 64 3.30 8.74 -11.99
C MET A 64 2.11 8.22 -11.20
N ARG A 65 2.15 8.28 -9.87
CA ARG A 65 1.01 7.98 -9.00
C ARG A 65 -0.14 8.95 -9.27
N ASP A 66 0.15 10.24 -9.33
CA ASP A 66 -0.85 11.28 -9.53
C ASP A 66 -1.47 11.15 -10.93
N ALA A 67 -0.67 10.91 -11.97
CA ALA A 67 -1.17 10.61 -13.32
C ALA A 67 -2.06 9.35 -13.37
N SER A 68 -1.70 8.30 -12.62
CA SER A 68 -2.52 7.08 -12.49
C SER A 68 -3.84 7.35 -11.75
N SER A 69 -3.85 8.25 -10.77
CA SER A 69 -5.05 8.61 -10.01
C SER A 69 -6.01 9.49 -10.80
N VAL A 70 -5.53 10.32 -11.72
CA VAL A 70 -6.39 11.15 -12.61
C VAL A 70 -7.17 10.29 -13.61
N THR A 71 -6.64 9.11 -13.98
CA THR A 71 -7.36 8.15 -14.82
C THR A 71 -8.44 7.37 -14.06
N GLU A 72 -8.39 7.34 -12.74
CA GLU A 72 -9.43 6.76 -11.90
C GLU A 72 -10.42 7.87 -11.52
N ASN A 73 -11.70 7.66 -11.80
CA ASN A 73 -12.75 8.65 -11.56
C ASN A 73 -12.67 9.12 -10.09
N ALA A 74 -12.33 10.40 -9.84
CA ALA A 74 -12.19 10.92 -8.48
C ALA A 74 -13.45 10.71 -7.62
N ALA A 75 -14.62 10.61 -8.26
CA ALA A 75 -15.88 10.24 -7.64
C ALA A 75 -15.86 8.84 -7.00
N ALA A 76 -15.14 7.86 -7.58
CA ALA A 76 -15.04 6.50 -7.08
C ALA A 76 -14.27 6.40 -5.75
N LEU A 77 -13.43 7.38 -5.42
CA LEU A 77 -12.70 7.45 -4.14
C LEU A 77 -13.59 7.93 -2.97
N PHE A 78 -14.73 8.56 -3.27
CA PHE A 78 -15.72 9.02 -2.28
C PHE A 78 -16.98 8.15 -2.22
N VAL A 79 -17.12 7.20 -3.14
CA VAL A 79 -18.09 6.12 -2.98
C VAL A 79 -17.52 5.22 -1.87
N PRO A 80 -18.19 5.09 -0.71
CA PRO A 80 -17.80 4.07 0.26
C PRO A 80 -17.67 2.76 -0.52
N PRO A 81 -16.61 1.96 -0.34
CA PRO A 81 -16.56 0.65 -0.97
C PRO A 81 -17.89 0.01 -0.63
N ALA A 82 -18.73 -0.24 -1.64
CA ALA A 82 -19.87 -1.09 -1.44
C ALA A 82 -19.29 -2.32 -0.77
N ASP A 83 -19.82 -2.68 0.40
CA ASP A 83 -19.44 -3.90 1.11
C ASP A 83 -19.14 -4.98 0.09
N PRO A 84 -18.09 -5.81 0.27
CA PRO A 84 -17.74 -6.85 -0.69
C PRO A 84 -18.92 -7.80 -0.85
N ALA A 85 -19.83 -7.46 -1.76
CA ALA A 85 -20.75 -8.35 -2.39
C ALA A 85 -19.91 -9.08 -3.42
N GLU A 86 -19.14 -10.04 -2.90
CA GLU A 86 -18.83 -11.32 -3.52
C GLU A 86 -19.16 -11.37 -5.01
N GLU A 87 -18.13 -11.23 -5.83
CA GLU A 87 -18.24 -11.76 -7.17
C GLU A 87 -18.48 -13.27 -7.08
N THR A 88 -19.62 -13.66 -7.65
CA THR A 88 -20.00 -15.01 -8.09
C THR A 88 -20.56 -15.96 -7.03
N SER A 89 -21.89 -15.93 -6.90
CA SER A 89 -22.67 -17.13 -7.16
C SER A 89 -24.05 -16.77 -7.69
N ALA A 90 -24.41 -17.39 -8.81
CA ALA A 90 -25.78 -17.48 -9.25
C ALA A 90 -26.62 -18.09 -8.11
N GLY A 91 -27.40 -17.26 -7.42
CA GLY A 91 -28.16 -17.68 -6.25
C GLY A 91 -28.64 -16.49 -5.46
N ASN A 92 -29.65 -15.81 -6.00
CA ASN A 92 -30.31 -14.64 -5.42
C ASN A 92 -30.95 -14.99 -4.07
N GLY A 93 -30.23 -14.85 -2.96
CA GLY A 93 -30.73 -15.13 -1.62
C GLY A 93 -30.08 -14.24 -0.54
N PRO A 94 -30.87 -13.72 0.43
CA PRO A 94 -30.36 -12.86 1.50
C PRO A 94 -29.40 -13.63 2.42
N LYS A 95 -28.28 -13.00 2.81
CA LYS A 95 -27.27 -13.58 3.72
C LYS A 95 -27.75 -13.73 5.17
N THR A 96 -28.87 -13.10 5.54
CA THR A 96 -29.49 -13.20 6.86
C THR A 96 -30.97 -13.55 6.70
N MET A 97 -31.48 -14.43 7.59
CA MET A 97 -32.88 -14.85 7.59
C MET A 97 -33.42 -14.97 9.01
N ASN A 98 -34.63 -14.47 9.27
CA ASN A 98 -35.28 -14.66 10.56
C ASN A 98 -35.52 -16.17 10.82
N ARG A 99 -35.34 -16.62 12.07
CA ARG A 99 -35.55 -18.03 12.47
C ARG A 99 -36.92 -18.59 12.09
N ALA A 100 -37.99 -17.79 12.16
CA ALA A 100 -39.34 -18.19 11.73
C ALA A 100 -39.42 -18.44 10.22
N ALA A 101 -38.78 -17.58 9.42
CA ALA A 101 -38.70 -17.74 7.97
C ALA A 101 -37.86 -18.97 7.59
N PHE A 102 -36.74 -19.21 8.26
CA PHE A 102 -35.93 -20.41 8.04
C PHE A 102 -36.69 -21.70 8.38
N ALA A 103 -37.48 -21.71 9.45
CA ALA A 103 -38.28 -22.87 9.82
C ALA A 103 -39.30 -23.24 8.74
N SER A 104 -39.84 -22.24 8.02
CA SER A 104 -40.79 -22.43 6.92
C SER A 104 -40.18 -22.92 5.60
N LEU A 105 -38.85 -22.96 5.47
CA LEU A 105 -38.19 -23.44 4.25
C LEU A 105 -38.24 -24.97 4.11
N ASP A 106 -38.27 -25.42 2.86
CA ASP A 106 -38.11 -26.83 2.52
C ASP A 106 -36.70 -27.35 2.86
N PRO A 107 -36.53 -28.66 3.14
CA PRO A 107 -35.24 -29.22 3.55
C PRO A 107 -34.07 -28.91 2.60
N ASN A 108 -34.29 -28.92 1.29
CA ASN A 108 -33.27 -28.58 0.30
C ASN A 108 -32.88 -27.09 0.35
N ALA A 109 -33.86 -26.20 0.55
CA ALA A 109 -33.62 -24.77 0.67
C ALA A 109 -32.90 -24.42 1.98
N LYS A 110 -33.19 -25.14 3.08
CA LYS A 110 -32.45 -25.04 4.35
C LYS A 110 -30.98 -25.41 4.17
N MET A 111 -30.71 -26.52 3.50
CA MET A 111 -29.35 -26.99 3.23
C MET A 111 -28.57 -25.98 2.36
N GLN A 112 -29.19 -25.45 1.31
CA GLN A 112 -28.57 -24.44 0.45
C GLN A 112 -28.26 -23.15 1.22
N PHE A 113 -29.19 -22.70 2.06
CA PHE A 113 -29.00 -21.52 2.90
C PHE A 113 -27.83 -21.69 3.89
N MET A 114 -27.72 -22.86 4.53
CA MET A 114 -26.60 -23.16 5.44
C MET A 114 -25.27 -23.30 4.70
N GLN A 115 -25.24 -23.94 3.52
CA GLN A 115 -24.03 -24.08 2.70
C GLN A 115 -23.53 -22.74 2.16
N ALA A 116 -24.43 -21.80 1.89
CA ALA A 116 -24.10 -20.44 1.46
C ALA A 116 -23.64 -19.52 2.62
N GLY A 117 -23.48 -20.05 3.84
CA GLY A 117 -23.00 -19.29 5.00
C GLY A 117 -24.06 -18.36 5.61
N GLY A 118 -25.36 -18.63 5.38
CA GLY A 118 -26.46 -17.82 5.88
C GLY A 118 -26.52 -17.78 7.41
N ARG A 119 -26.81 -16.59 7.98
CA ARG A 119 -26.94 -16.38 9.43
C ARG A 119 -28.40 -16.23 9.82
N LEU A 120 -28.79 -16.83 10.95
CA LEU A 120 -30.12 -16.66 11.52
C LEU A 120 -30.13 -15.50 12.51
N GLU A 121 -31.11 -14.63 12.36
CA GLU A 121 -31.43 -13.56 13.33
C GLU A 121 -32.78 -13.86 13.98
N ASP A 122 -32.98 -13.41 15.23
CA ASP A 122 -34.22 -13.66 15.99
C ASP A 122 -35.41 -12.82 15.47
#